data_AF-A0A0R1UT30-F1
#
_entry.id   AF-A0A0R1UT30-F1
#
_cell.length_a   1.000
_cell.length_b   1.000
_cell.length_c   1.000
_cell.angle_alpha   90.00
_cell.angle_beta   90.00
_cell.angle_gamma   90.00
#
_symmetry.space_group_name_H-M   'P 1'
#
loop_
_entity.id
_entity.type
_entity.pdbx_description
1 polymer ?
#
loop_
_entity_poly.entity_id
_entity_poly.type
_entity_poly.pdbx_seq_one_letter_code
_entity_poly.pdbx_strand_id
1 'polypeptide(L)'
;MLFALNANPEADQDALYQRVLTDDPNQTVPVPAYLTTLVQGVLANQAELDAQIDQYLSTGWQLKRIAKTDLVIMRIAFFEIEHVEEVPNRVAVNEALELAKNFSDDRSRRFINGVLAHTLDDDTTDSQA
;
A
#
# COMPACT_ATOMS: atom_id res chain seq x y z
N MET A 1 -2.56 -7.38 8.35
CA MET A 1 -1.23 -7.32 9.00
C MET A 1 -0.79 -5.89 9.30
N LEU A 2 -0.71 -4.99 8.31
CA LEU A 2 -0.32 -3.59 8.51
C LEU A 2 -1.16 -2.87 9.59
N PHE A 3 -2.48 -3.11 9.66
CA PHE A 3 -3.32 -2.57 10.74
C PHE A 3 -2.92 -3.05 12.13
N ALA A 4 -2.53 -4.31 12.27
CA ALA A 4 -2.14 -4.90 13.55
C ALA A 4 -0.78 -4.35 14.01
N LEU A 5 0.18 -4.25 13.08
CA LEU A 5 1.52 -3.72 13.37
C LEU A 5 1.52 -2.22 13.66
N ASN A 6 0.69 -1.43 12.97
CA ASN A 6 0.53 -0.01 13.28
C ASN A 6 -0.17 0.22 14.64
N ALA A 7 -0.98 -0.73 15.12
CA ALA A 7 -1.59 -0.66 16.45
C ALA A 7 -0.67 -1.16 17.57
N ASN A 8 0.22 -2.12 17.26
CA ASN A 8 1.21 -2.67 18.17
C ASN A 8 2.53 -2.98 17.42
N PRO A 9 3.49 -2.03 17.39
CA PRO A 9 4.76 -2.21 16.70
C PRO A 9 5.65 -3.32 17.26
N GLU A 10 5.46 -3.70 18.53
CA GLU A 10 6.20 -4.78 19.20
C GLU A 10 5.57 -6.16 18.96
N ALA A 11 4.49 -6.25 18.17
CA ALA A 11 3.91 -7.54 17.85
C ALA A 11 4.89 -8.40 17.04
N ASP A 12 4.96 -9.68 17.40
CA ASP A 12 5.75 -10.68 16.69
C ASP A 12 5.27 -10.79 15.22
N GLN A 13 6.09 -10.26 14.30
CA GLN A 13 5.78 -10.21 12.88
C GLN A 13 5.67 -11.62 12.29
N ASP A 14 6.54 -12.54 12.69
CA ASP A 14 6.56 -13.91 12.17
C ASP A 14 5.28 -14.65 12.59
N ALA A 15 4.88 -14.50 13.85
CA ALA A 15 3.61 -15.05 14.32
C ALA A 15 2.40 -14.45 13.57
N LEU A 16 2.45 -13.18 13.20
CA LEU A 16 1.39 -12.54 12.41
C LEU A 16 1.38 -13.01 10.95
N TYR A 17 2.53 -13.24 10.32
CA TYR A 17 2.58 -13.84 8.98
C TYR A 17 1.96 -15.23 8.98
N GLN A 18 2.33 -16.09 9.93
CA GLN A 18 1.82 -17.45 9.99
C GLN A 18 0.29 -17.47 10.15
N ARG A 19 -0.28 -16.62 11.01
CA ARG A 19 -1.74 -16.49 11.17
C ARG A 19 -2.49 -16.04 9.92
N VAL A 20 -1.82 -15.34 9.01
CA VAL A 20 -2.43 -14.89 7.74
C VAL A 20 -2.28 -15.96 6.66
N LEU A 21 -1.18 -16.71 6.68
CA LEU A 21 -0.83 -17.65 5.62
C LEU A 21 -1.38 -19.06 5.85
N THR A 22 -1.69 -19.45 7.08
CA THR A 22 -2.30 -20.75 7.39
C THR A 22 -3.25 -20.69 8.58
N ASP A 23 -4.33 -21.46 8.52
CA ASP A 23 -5.29 -21.66 9.60
C ASP A 23 -4.88 -22.82 10.54
N ASP A 24 -3.88 -23.64 10.16
CA ASP A 24 -3.38 -24.74 10.99
C ASP A 24 -2.30 -24.24 11.96
N PRO A 25 -2.58 -24.20 13.28
CA PRO A 25 -1.62 -23.70 14.27
C PRO A 25 -0.38 -24.57 14.44
N ASN A 26 -0.36 -25.79 13.89
CA ASN A 26 0.79 -26.70 13.95
C ASN A 26 1.63 -26.68 12.67
N GLN A 27 1.25 -25.87 11.68
CA GLN A 27 1.96 -25.75 10.42
C GLN A 27 2.71 -24.41 10.35
N THR A 28 3.96 -24.46 9.91
CA THR A 28 4.71 -23.26 9.51
C THR A 28 4.84 -23.27 7.99
N VAL A 29 4.42 -22.18 7.34
CA VAL A 29 4.53 -21.99 5.90
C VAL A 29 5.58 -20.94 5.57
N PRO A 30 6.35 -21.11 4.47
CA PRO A 30 7.30 -20.11 4.03
C PRO A 30 6.61 -18.78 3.78
N VAL A 31 7.12 -17.70 4.37
CA VAL A 31 6.66 -16.34 4.09
C VAL A 31 7.21 -15.90 2.74
N PRO A 32 6.37 -15.52 1.77
CA PRO A 32 6.86 -15.00 0.50
C PRO A 32 7.73 -13.77 0.73
N ALA A 33 8.94 -13.75 0.16
CA ALA A 33 9.88 -12.63 0.33
C ALA A 33 9.24 -11.28 -0.07
N TYR A 34 8.43 -11.29 -1.13
CA TYR A 34 7.71 -10.11 -1.60
C TYR A 34 6.75 -9.53 -0.54
N LEU A 35 6.05 -10.39 0.19
CA LEU A 35 5.14 -9.97 1.25
C LEU A 35 5.91 -9.25 2.36
N THR A 36 7.09 -9.78 2.71
CA THR A 36 8.00 -9.14 3.68
C THR A 36 8.47 -7.78 3.17
N THR A 37 8.90 -7.69 1.91
CA THR A 37 9.30 -6.42 1.27
C THR A 37 8.22 -5.36 1.39
N LEU A 38 6.97 -5.69 1.00
CA LEU A 38 5.86 -4.75 1.07
C LEU A 38 5.56 -4.31 2.51
N VAL A 39 5.42 -5.26 3.44
CA VAL A 39 5.02 -4.94 4.81
C VAL A 39 6.09 -4.11 5.51
N GLN A 40 7.36 -4.51 5.43
CA GLN A 40 8.45 -3.80 6.07
C GLN A 40 8.73 -2.47 5.41
N GLY A 41 8.70 -2.43 4.08
CA GLY A 41 8.91 -1.20 3.31
C GLY A 41 7.85 -0.14 3.59
N VAL A 42 6.57 -0.51 3.61
CA VAL A 42 5.48 0.41 3.96
C VAL A 42 5.60 0.92 5.39
N LEU A 43 5.98 0.06 6.35
CA LEU A 43 6.15 0.48 7.75
C LEU A 43 7.36 1.41 7.92
N ALA A 44 8.48 1.12 7.25
CA ALA A 44 9.70 1.92 7.34
C ALA A 44 9.53 3.32 6.72
N ASN A 45 8.80 3.41 5.60
CA ASN A 45 8.61 4.64 4.85
C ASN A 45 7.26 5.32 5.13
N GLN A 46 6.53 4.91 6.18
CA GLN A 46 5.16 5.36 6.42
C GLN A 46 4.99 6.88 6.43
N ALA A 47 5.93 7.61 7.05
CA ALA A 47 5.85 9.07 7.14
C ALA A 47 6.08 9.76 5.79
N GLU A 48 6.96 9.21 4.96
CA GLU A 48 7.24 9.69 3.60
C GLU A 48 6.05 9.42 2.68
N LEU A 49 5.54 8.19 2.69
CA LEU A 49 4.34 7.79 1.93
C LEU A 49 3.13 8.64 2.33
N ASP A 50 2.95 8.91 3.62
CA ASP A 50 1.90 9.82 4.10
C ASP A 50 2.09 11.23 3.54
N ALA A 51 3.32 11.77 3.55
CA ALA A 51 3.61 13.10 3.03
C ALA A 51 3.38 13.20 1.51
N GLN A 52 3.63 12.13 0.74
CA GLN A 52 3.30 12.08 -0.69
C GLN A 52 1.81 12.07 -0.93
N ILE A 53 1.07 11.22 -0.22
CA ILE A 53 -0.39 11.15 -0.33
C ILE A 53 -1.00 12.52 0.00
N ASP A 54 -0.51 13.20 1.04
CA ASP A 54 -1.01 14.52 1.47
C ASP A 54 -0.90 15.60 0.37
N GLN A 55 0.14 15.54 -0.47
CA GLN A 55 0.34 16.48 -1.58
C GLN A 55 -0.79 16.45 -2.61
N TYR A 56 -1.45 15.31 -2.76
CA TYR A 56 -2.55 15.12 -3.71
C TYR A 56 -3.93 15.34 -3.08
N LEU A 57 -4.00 15.65 -1.78
CA LEU A 57 -5.25 15.96 -1.12
C LEU A 57 -5.68 17.40 -1.40
N SER A 58 -6.98 17.60 -1.65
CA SER A 58 -7.53 18.94 -1.81
C SER A 58 -7.34 19.78 -0.54
N THR A 59 -7.16 21.09 -0.71
CA THR A 59 -6.94 22.03 0.40
C THR A 59 -8.01 21.87 1.50
N GLY A 60 -7.55 21.57 2.72
CA GLY A 60 -8.42 21.39 3.90
C GLY A 60 -8.84 19.94 4.18
N TRP A 61 -8.49 18.99 3.30
CA TRP A 61 -8.58 17.57 3.64
C TRP A 61 -7.36 17.15 4.47
N GLN A 62 -7.55 16.16 5.35
CA GLN A 62 -6.50 15.66 6.23
C GLN A 62 -6.46 14.15 6.11
N LEU A 63 -5.26 13.57 5.98
CA LEU A 63 -5.02 12.12 5.97
C LEU A 63 -5.86 11.36 7.03
N LYS A 64 -5.98 11.92 8.23
CA LYS A 64 -6.73 11.32 9.35
C LYS A 64 -8.23 11.11 9.09
N ARG A 65 -8.79 11.73 8.04
CA ARG A 65 -10.19 11.59 7.63
C ARG A 65 -10.39 10.51 6.55
N ILE A 66 -9.31 9.99 5.99
CA ILE A 66 -9.34 8.91 5.01
C ILE A 66 -9.61 7.61 5.75
N ALA A 67 -10.40 6.72 5.15
CA ALA A 67 -10.62 5.40 5.71
C ALA A 67 -9.27 4.67 5.84
N LYS A 68 -9.06 3.98 6.97
CA LYS A 68 -7.79 3.30 7.22
C LYS A 68 -7.44 2.29 6.10
N THR A 69 -8.44 1.61 5.55
CA THR A 69 -8.32 0.73 4.38
C THR A 69 -7.76 1.44 3.16
N ASP A 70 -8.37 2.55 2.77
CA ASP A 70 -7.95 3.34 1.61
C ASP A 70 -6.52 3.88 1.79
N LEU A 71 -6.19 4.35 3.00
CA LEU A 71 -4.85 4.84 3.31
C LEU A 71 -3.79 3.74 3.19
N VAL A 72 -4.08 2.53 3.67
CA VAL A 72 -3.16 1.39 3.51
C VAL A 72 -2.99 0.99 2.05
N ILE A 73 -4.07 0.99 1.27
CA ILE A 73 -4.01 0.69 -0.17
C ILE A 73 -3.12 1.69 -0.89
N MET A 74 -3.31 2.99 -0.64
CA MET A 74 -2.46 4.03 -1.24
C MET A 74 -1.01 3.90 -0.82
N ARG A 75 -0.72 3.65 0.47
CA ARG A 75 0.66 3.45 0.94
C ARG A 75 1.36 2.28 0.26
N ILE A 76 0.67 1.17 0.05
CA ILE A 76 1.22 0.02 -0.69
C ILE A 76 1.55 0.44 -2.12
N ALA A 77 0.62 1.09 -2.81
CA ALA A 77 0.81 1.52 -4.19
C ALA A 77 1.98 2.50 -4.35
N PHE A 78 2.05 3.55 -3.52
CA PHE A 78 3.17 4.50 -3.54
C PHE A 78 4.50 3.80 -3.22
N PHE A 79 4.51 2.89 -2.23
CA PHE A 79 5.72 2.14 -1.92
C PHE A 79 6.20 1.28 -3.10
N GLU A 80 5.28 0.58 -3.77
CA GLU A 80 5.62 -0.21 -4.97
C GLU A 80 6.18 0.67 -6.08
N ILE A 81 5.51 1.79 -6.37
CA ILE A 81 5.92 2.74 -7.42
C ILE A 81 7.33 3.29 -7.17
N GLU A 82 7.68 3.59 -5.92
CA GLU A 82 8.92 4.32 -5.62
C GLU A 82 10.10 3.44 -5.24
N HIS A 83 9.82 2.23 -4.73
CA HIS A 83 10.87 1.39 -4.15
C HIS A 83 10.95 -0.01 -4.77
N VAL A 84 10.04 -0.37 -5.68
CA VAL A 84 10.01 -1.70 -6.30
C VAL A 84 10.12 -1.57 -7.81
N GLU A 85 11.35 -1.36 -8.30
CA GLU A 85 11.66 -1.16 -9.73
C GLU A 85 11.15 -2.28 -10.66
N GLU A 86 10.97 -3.50 -10.14
CA GLU A 86 10.44 -4.63 -10.91
C GLU A 86 8.93 -4.55 -11.17
N VAL A 87 8.21 -3.63 -10.52
CA VAL A 87 6.76 -3.46 -10.64
C VAL A 87 6.48 -2.18 -11.45
N PRO A 88 5.95 -2.29 -12.68
CA PRO A 88 5.59 -1.11 -13.44
C PRO A 88 4.52 -0.26 -12.72
N ASN A 89 4.64 1.07 -12.76
CA ASN A 89 3.74 1.99 -12.05
C ASN A 89 2.27 1.69 -12.37
N ARG A 90 1.95 1.46 -13.64
CA ARG A 90 0.60 1.12 -14.10
C ARG A 90 0.07 -0.18 -13.49
N VAL A 91 0.93 -1.16 -13.21
CA VAL A 91 0.52 -2.40 -12.54
C VAL A 91 0.17 -2.11 -11.08
N ALA A 92 1.04 -1.42 -10.34
CA ALA A 92 0.78 -1.03 -8.95
C ALA A 92 -0.54 -0.25 -8.79
N VAL A 93 -0.81 0.70 -9.70
CA VAL A 93 -2.07 1.44 -9.71
C VAL A 93 -3.27 0.52 -9.95
N ASN A 94 -3.22 -0.39 -10.93
CA ASN A 94 -4.33 -1.30 -11.21
C ASN A 94 -4.63 -2.22 -10.02
N GLU A 95 -3.60 -2.77 -9.38
CA GLU A 95 -3.76 -3.62 -8.20
C GLU A 95 -4.38 -2.85 -7.03
N ALA A 96 -3.98 -1.60 -6.83
CA ALA A 96 -4.59 -0.73 -5.81
C ALA A 96 -6.09 -0.52 -6.05
N LEU A 97 -6.52 -0.38 -7.32
CA LEU A 97 -7.94 -0.24 -7.67
C LEU A 97 -8.74 -1.52 -7.47
N GLU A 98 -8.16 -2.68 -7.74
CA GLU A 98 -8.80 -3.97 -7.46
C GLU A 98 -8.88 -4.23 -5.94
N LEU A 99 -7.86 -3.85 -5.16
CA LEU A 99 -7.95 -3.86 -3.70
C LEU A 99 -9.06 -2.94 -3.18
N ALA A 100 -9.16 -1.71 -3.71
CA ALA A 100 -10.21 -0.77 -3.32
C ALA A 100 -11.61 -1.31 -3.64
N LYS A 101 -11.78 -2.00 -4.77
CA LYS A 101 -13.03 -2.66 -5.15
C LYS A 101 -13.39 -3.82 -4.22
N ASN A 102 -12.40 -4.58 -3.75
CA ASN A 102 -12.62 -5.73 -2.88
C ASN A 102 -12.86 -5.35 -1.41
N PHE A 103 -12.25 -4.24 -0.95
CA PHE A 103 -12.21 -3.89 0.47
C PHE A 103 -12.80 -2.52 0.82
N SER A 104 -13.28 -1.75 -0.17
CA SER A 104 -13.81 -0.40 0.01
C SER A 104 -15.04 -0.13 -0.87
N ASP A 105 -15.46 1.13 -1.01
CA ASP A 105 -16.59 1.55 -1.83
C ASP A 105 -16.19 2.19 -3.16
N ASP A 106 -17.17 2.37 -4.05
CA ASP A 106 -16.94 2.94 -5.39
C ASP A 106 -16.40 4.38 -5.36
N ARG A 107 -16.69 5.15 -4.31
CA ARG A 107 -16.17 6.51 -4.14
C ARG A 107 -14.70 6.45 -3.72
N SER A 108 -14.35 5.56 -2.81
CA SER A 108 -12.96 5.30 -2.42
C SER A 108 -12.12 4.85 -3.61
N ARG A 109 -12.62 3.94 -4.46
CA ARG A 109 -11.91 3.53 -5.70
C ARG A 109 -11.64 4.71 -6.63
N ARG A 110 -12.63 5.59 -6.85
CA ARG A 110 -12.45 6.80 -7.68
C ARG A 110 -11.47 7.79 -7.06
N PHE A 111 -11.52 7.94 -5.75
CA PHE A 111 -10.60 8.80 -4.99
C PHE A 111 -9.16 8.30 -5.11
N ILE A 112 -8.92 7.01 -4.83
CA ILE A 112 -7.59 6.38 -4.95
C ILE A 112 -7.06 6.51 -6.38
N ASN A 113 -7.91 6.27 -7.39
CA ASN A 113 -7.53 6.48 -8.80
C ASN A 113 -7.10 7.93 -9.08
N GLY A 114 -7.81 8.91 -8.52
CA GLY A 114 -7.48 10.32 -8.69
C GLY A 114 -6.15 10.71 -8.04
N VAL A 115 -5.84 10.15 -6.88
CA VAL A 115 -4.55 10.36 -6.21
C VAL A 115 -3.42 9.73 -7.02
N LEU A 116 -3.56 8.44 -7.37
CA LEU A 116 -2.52 7.67 -8.05
C LEU A 116 -2.32 8.02 -9.53
N ALA A 117 -3.26 8.71 -10.18
CA ALA A 117 -3.09 9.10 -11.59
C ALA A 117 -1.83 9.96 -11.82
N HIS A 118 -1.42 10.76 -10.83
CA HIS A 118 -0.24 11.63 -10.93
C HIS A 118 1.08 10.84 -11.02
N THR A 119 1.12 9.59 -10.54
CA THR A 119 2.35 8.77 -10.60
C THR A 119 2.56 8.12 -11.97
N LEU A 120 1.55 8.17 -12.85
CA LEU A 120 1.63 7.64 -14.21
C LEU A 120 2.12 8.70 -15.21
N ASP A 121 1.99 9.98 -14.87
CA ASP A 121 2.45 11.07 -15.72
C ASP A 121 3.99 11.15 -15.75
N ASP A 122 4.65 10.81 -14.64
CA ASP A 122 6.11 10.82 -14.51
C ASP A 122 6.80 9.73 -15.36
N ASP A 123 6.14 8.57 -15.54
CA ASP A 123 6.65 7.40 -16.28
C ASP A 123 6.73 7.64 -17.81
N THR A 124 6.01 8.65 -18.32
CA THR A 124 6.00 8.97 -19.76
C THR A 124 7.30 9.66 -20.22
N THR A 125 8.15 10.11 -19.29
CA THR A 125 9.39 10.84 -19.62
C THR A 125 10.58 9.92 -19.91
N ASP A 126 10.60 8.68 -19.38
CA ASP A 126 11.77 7.79 -19.46
C ASP A 126 11.71 6.74 -20.58
N SER A 127 10.64 6.68 -21.37
CA SER A 127 10.51 5.75 -22.51
C SER A 127 10.86 6.34 -23.88
N GLN A 128 11.47 7.54 -23.93
CA GLN A 128 11.83 8.25 -25.17
C GLN A 128 13.33 8.67 -25.23
N ALA A 129 14.21 8.11 -24.40
CA ALA A 129 15.65 8.39 -24.41
C ALA A 129 16.48 7.22 -24.96
#